data_AF-A0A9E5DXQ2-F1
#
_entry.id   AF-A0A9E5DXQ2-F1
#
_cell.length_a   1.000
_cell.length_b   1.000
_cell.length_c   1.000
_cell.angle_alpha   90.00
_cell.angle_beta   90.00
_cell.angle_gamma   90.00
#
_symmetry.space_group_name_H-M   'P 1'
#
loop_
_entity.id
_entity.type
_entity.pdbx_description
1 polymer ?
#
loop_
_entity_poly.entity_id
_entity_poly.type
_entity_poly.pdbx_seq_one_letter_code
_entity_poly.pdbx_strand_id
1 'polypeptide(L)'
;MKPILLALIIVSLGAIVSLAGGWDRSTKPKFPIAQAVGIAHDKLGTETNRFFCISASLHTNTQGDGFWSFDFASESGEQRIVSVNFDGKASVFVAPKYGPNR
;
A
#
# COMPACT_ATOMS: atom_id res chain seq x y z
N MET A 1 -5.89 -34.71 33.34
CA MET A 1 -4.96 -34.46 32.20
C MET A 1 -5.61 -33.75 30.99
N LYS A 2 -6.81 -33.16 31.09
CA LYS A 2 -7.51 -32.50 29.96
C LYS A 2 -7.44 -30.95 29.85
N PRO A 3 -7.13 -30.15 30.89
CA PRO A 3 -7.15 -28.68 30.74
C PRO A 3 -5.86 -28.11 30.12
N ILE A 4 -4.74 -28.84 30.21
CA ILE A 4 -3.43 -28.38 29.73
C ILE A 4 -3.39 -28.35 28.19
N LEU A 5 -4.04 -29.32 27.54
CA LEU A 5 -4.12 -29.38 26.07
C LEU A 5 -4.98 -28.24 25.50
N LEU A 6 -6.04 -27.84 26.21
CA LEU A 6 -6.94 -26.76 25.80
C LEU A 6 -6.25 -25.39 25.91
N ALA A 7 -5.47 -25.18 26.98
CA ALA A 7 -4.70 -23.95 27.17
C ALA A 7 -3.63 -23.76 26.08
N LEU A 8 -2.99 -24.84 25.62
CA LEU A 8 -2.01 -24.80 24.53
C LEU A 8 -2.62 -24.43 23.17
N ILE A 9 -3.87 -24.82 22.91
CA ILE A 9 -4.59 -24.48 21.67
C ILE A 9 -5.04 -23.00 21.68
N ILE A 10 -5.39 -22.44 22.85
CA ILE A 10 -5.77 -21.03 22.97
C ILE A 10 -4.54 -20.11 22.84
N VAL A 11 -3.37 -20.54 23.35
CA VAL A 11 -2.12 -19.76 23.24
C VAL A 11 -1.55 -19.78 21.81
N SER A 12 -1.73 -20.87 21.05
CA SER A 12 -1.28 -20.93 19.65
C SER A 12 -2.16 -20.14 18.67
N LEU A 13 -3.42 -19.84 19.03
CA LEU A 13 -4.31 -19.01 18.21
C LEU A 13 -4.04 -17.50 18.33
N GLY A 14 -3.29 -17.06 19.35
CA GLY A 14 -3.02 -15.64 19.61
C GLY A 14 -1.83 -15.03 18.86
N ALA A 15 -1.05 -15.82 18.12
CA ALA A 15 0.25 -15.40 17.59
C ALA A 15 0.28 -15.04 16.10
N ILE A 16 -0.86 -14.70 15.50
CA ILE A 16 -0.90 -14.12 14.13
C ILE A 16 -1.27 -12.64 14.24
N VAL A 17 -0.48 -11.87 14.99
CA VAL A 17 -0.52 -10.41 14.87
C VAL A 17 0.33 -10.08 13.65
N SER A 18 -0.36 -9.70 12.58
CA SER A 18 0.20 -9.38 11.28
C SER A 18 1.41 -8.46 11.38
N LEU A 19 2.60 -8.99 11.07
CA LEU A 19 3.80 -8.21 10.75
C LEU A 19 3.62 -7.56 9.36
N ALA A 20 2.61 -6.72 9.20
CA ALA A 20 2.65 -5.68 8.18
C ALA A 20 3.53 -4.56 8.74
N GLY A 21 4.85 -4.78 8.74
CA GLY A 21 5.81 -3.77 9.19
C GLY A 21 5.66 -2.51 8.34
N GLY A 22 5.65 -1.34 8.97
CA GLY A 22 5.80 -0.08 8.26
C GLY A 22 7.20 0.05 7.65
N TRP A 23 7.39 1.00 6.75
CA TRP A 23 8.70 1.26 6.15
C TRP A 23 9.76 1.59 7.20
N ASP A 24 10.93 0.96 7.09
CA ASP A 24 12.08 1.25 7.94
C ASP A 24 12.65 2.65 7.65
N ARG A 25 12.53 3.55 8.63
CA ARG A 25 13.00 4.95 8.51
C ARG A 25 14.51 5.09 8.43
N SER A 26 15.28 4.07 8.79
CA SER A 26 16.74 4.06 8.62
C SER A 26 17.16 3.74 7.19
N THR A 27 16.26 3.13 6.40
CA THR A 27 16.49 2.77 5.01
C THR A 27 15.86 3.78 4.08
N LYS A 28 16.63 4.28 3.10
CA LYS A 28 16.13 5.20 2.07
C LYS A 28 15.52 4.41 0.89
N PRO A 29 14.42 4.89 0.29
CA PRO A 29 13.89 4.31 -0.95
C PRO A 29 14.90 4.47 -2.09
N LYS A 30 14.89 3.55 -3.07
CA LYS A 30 15.88 3.55 -4.17
C LYS A 30 15.79 4.79 -5.06
N PHE A 31 14.64 5.46 -5.10
CA PHE A 31 14.49 6.76 -5.76
C PHE A 31 13.57 7.73 -5.01
N PRO A 32 13.73 9.05 -5.23
CA PRO A 32 12.94 10.08 -4.59
C PRO A 32 11.46 10.01 -4.96
N ILE A 33 10.62 10.55 -4.06
CA ILE A 33 9.17 10.66 -4.28
C ILE A 33 8.82 11.40 -5.58
N ALA A 34 9.56 12.44 -5.97
CA ALA A 34 9.30 13.20 -7.19
C ALA A 34 9.43 12.33 -8.46
N GLN A 35 10.44 11.46 -8.50
CA GLN A 35 10.62 10.52 -9.61
C GLN A 35 9.51 9.47 -9.62
N ALA A 36 9.13 8.98 -8.44
CA ALA A 36 8.04 8.03 -8.28
C ALA A 36 6.68 8.59 -8.74
N VAL A 37 6.40 9.85 -8.39
CA VAL A 37 5.20 10.58 -8.84
C VAL A 37 5.18 10.74 -10.35
N GLY A 38 6.33 11.03 -10.98
CA GLY A 38 6.44 11.06 -12.45
C GLY A 38 6.03 9.74 -13.09
N ILE A 39 6.59 8.62 -12.59
CA ILE A 39 6.23 7.27 -13.07
C ILE A 39 4.74 6.98 -12.83
N ALA A 40 4.20 7.41 -11.69
CA ALA A 40 2.78 7.22 -11.38
C ALA A 40 1.86 7.99 -12.34
N HIS A 41 2.20 9.25 -12.65
CA HIS A 41 1.48 10.06 -13.64
C HIS A 41 1.55 9.44 -15.04
N ASP A 42 2.75 9.02 -15.48
CA ASP A 42 2.93 8.37 -16.77
C ASP A 42 2.07 7.09 -16.87
N LYS A 43 1.96 6.35 -15.76
CA LYS A 43 1.16 5.12 -15.70
C LYS A 43 -0.35 5.38 -15.73
N LEU A 44 -0.82 6.47 -15.13
CA LEU A 44 -2.22 6.94 -15.22
C LEU A 44 -2.58 7.42 -16.64
N GLY A 45 -1.59 7.89 -17.40
CA GLY A 45 -1.78 8.33 -18.77
C GLY A 45 -2.78 9.49 -18.88
N THR A 46 -3.74 9.41 -19.78
CA THR A 46 -4.71 10.49 -20.02
C THR A 46 -5.68 10.74 -18.85
N GLU A 47 -5.74 9.84 -17.86
CA GLU A 47 -6.58 10.02 -16.67
C GLU A 47 -6.04 11.11 -15.73
N THR A 48 -4.78 11.55 -15.86
CA THR A 48 -4.18 12.58 -14.98
C THR A 48 -4.91 13.92 -15.00
N ASN A 49 -5.64 14.24 -16.08
CA ASN A 49 -6.45 15.47 -16.15
C ASN A 49 -7.69 15.44 -15.23
N ARG A 50 -8.07 14.25 -14.76
CA ARG A 50 -9.26 14.02 -13.94
C ARG A 50 -8.92 13.60 -12.51
N PHE A 51 -7.69 13.18 -12.26
CA PHE A 51 -7.26 12.57 -11.02
C PHE A 51 -6.14 13.39 -10.37
N PHE A 52 -6.36 13.78 -9.12
CA PHE A 52 -5.42 14.52 -8.29
C PHE A 52 -4.77 13.57 -7.28
N CYS A 53 -3.45 13.63 -7.14
CA CYS A 53 -2.75 12.88 -6.11
C CYS A 53 -3.11 13.46 -4.73
N ILE A 54 -3.72 12.66 -3.86
CA ILE A 54 -4.18 13.09 -2.52
C ILE A 54 -3.35 12.48 -1.39
N SER A 55 -2.61 11.41 -1.66
CA SER A 55 -1.76 10.74 -0.67
C SER A 55 -0.57 10.08 -1.36
N ALA A 56 0.55 10.03 -0.64
CA ALA A 56 1.73 9.28 -1.02
C ALA A 56 2.30 8.58 0.21
N SER A 57 2.54 7.28 0.12
CA SER A 57 2.99 6.45 1.23
C SER A 57 4.05 5.45 0.77
N LEU A 58 4.90 5.05 1.70
CA LEU A 58 5.96 4.08 1.47
C LEU A 58 5.63 2.77 2.17
N HIS A 59 5.66 1.68 1.42
CA HIS A 59 5.26 0.37 1.89
C HIS A 59 6.38 -0.64 1.69
N THR A 60 6.49 -1.61 2.60
CA THR A 60 7.32 -2.79 2.40
C THR A 60 6.49 -3.89 1.74
N ASN A 61 7.09 -4.65 0.83
CA ASN A 61 6.50 -5.89 0.32
C ASN A 61 7.13 -7.09 1.05
N THR A 62 6.62 -8.30 0.79
CA THR A 62 7.15 -9.54 1.39
C THR A 62 8.61 -9.84 1.03
N GLN A 63 9.13 -9.18 0.00
CA GLN A 63 10.51 -9.32 -0.49
C GLN A 63 11.46 -8.25 0.09
N GLY A 64 10.95 -7.32 0.91
CA GLY A 64 11.74 -6.29 1.60
C GLY A 64 12.12 -5.08 0.73
N ASP A 65 11.99 -5.16 -0.59
CA ASP A 65 12.31 -4.05 -1.49
C ASP A 65 11.32 -2.88 -1.35
N GLY A 66 10.04 -3.19 -1.13
CA GLY A 66 8.96 -2.21 -1.01
C GLY A 66 8.66 -1.39 -2.27
N PHE A 67 7.80 -0.38 -2.09
CA PHE A 67 7.23 0.41 -3.16
C PHE A 67 6.64 1.73 -2.66
N TRP A 68 6.53 2.71 -3.55
CA TRP A 68 5.70 3.88 -3.35
C TRP A 68 4.24 3.56 -3.70
N SER A 69 3.30 3.94 -2.85
CA SER A 69 1.87 3.93 -3.16
C SER A 69 1.36 5.37 -3.25
N PHE A 70 0.59 5.65 -4.28
CA PHE A 70 -0.03 6.95 -4.53
C PHE A 70 -1.53 6.77 -4.65
N ASP A 71 -2.27 7.50 -3.83
CA ASP A 71 -3.73 7.53 -3.94
C ASP A 71 -4.13 8.76 -4.74
N PHE A 72 -4.90 8.53 -5.79
CA PHE A 72 -5.46 9.54 -6.65
C PHE A 72 -6.97 9.56 -6.52
N ALA A 73 -7.55 10.76 -6.48
CA ALA A 73 -8.99 10.96 -6.45
C ALA A 73 -9.42 11.96 -7.54
N SER A 74 -10.60 11.72 -8.11
CA SER A 74 -11.25 12.65 -9.03
C SER A 74 -12.35 13.44 -8.33
N GLU A 75 -12.78 14.55 -8.93
CA GLU A 75 -13.91 15.35 -8.44
C GLU A 75 -15.22 14.55 -8.39
N SER A 76 -15.38 13.53 -9.24
CA SER A 76 -16.53 12.62 -9.24
C SER A 76 -16.47 11.53 -8.16
N GLY A 77 -15.43 11.53 -7.31
CA GLY A 77 -15.25 10.56 -6.22
C GLY A 77 -14.70 9.20 -6.67
N GLU A 78 -14.27 9.05 -7.93
CA GLU A 78 -13.50 7.88 -8.33
C GLU A 78 -12.11 7.93 -7.71
N GLN A 79 -11.57 6.76 -7.37
CA GLN A 79 -10.23 6.62 -6.82
C GLN A 79 -9.39 5.64 -7.64
N ARG A 80 -8.09 5.93 -7.72
CA ARG A 80 -7.07 5.06 -8.29
C ARG A 80 -5.90 4.99 -7.32
N ILE A 81 -5.35 3.81 -7.13
CA ILE A 81 -4.11 3.61 -6.39
C ILE A 81 -3.05 3.23 -7.40
N VAL A 82 -1.94 3.95 -7.44
CA VAL A 82 -0.79 3.61 -8.27
C VAL A 82 0.34 3.15 -7.38
N SER A 83 0.76 1.89 -7.54
CA SER A 83 1.93 1.35 -6.85
C SER A 83 3.13 1.37 -7.78
N VAL A 84 4.22 1.98 -7.36
CA VAL A 84 5.48 2.12 -8.10
C VAL A 84 6.57 1.36 -7.34
N ASN A 85 6.95 0.21 -7.88
CA ASN A 85 8.05 -0.60 -7.37
C ASN A 85 9.39 0.08 -7.63
N PHE A 86 10.39 -0.24 -6.81
CA PHE A 86 11.71 0.35 -6.97
C PHE A 86 12.55 -0.18 -8.15
N ASP A 87 12.02 -1.13 -8.92
CA ASP A 87 12.55 -1.48 -10.25
C ASP A 87 11.97 -0.59 -11.37
N GLY A 88 11.15 0.40 -11.01
CA GLY A 88 10.51 1.35 -11.94
C GLY A 88 9.20 0.83 -12.54
N LYS A 89 8.77 -0.40 -12.23
CA LYS A 89 7.48 -0.90 -12.70
C LYS A 89 6.34 -0.32 -11.88
N ALA A 90 5.24 0.02 -12.56
CA ALA A 90 4.05 0.56 -11.93
C ALA A 90 2.78 -0.19 -12.33
N SER A 91 1.86 -0.28 -11.36
CA SER A 91 0.54 -0.90 -11.48
C SER A 91 -0.54 0.07 -11.00
N VAL A 92 -1.69 0.06 -11.65
CA VAL A 92 -2.85 0.89 -11.28
C VAL A 92 -3.96 -0.02 -10.79
N PHE A 93 -4.56 0.34 -9.67
CA PHE A 93 -5.69 -0.35 -9.07
C PHE A 93 -6.86 0.62 -8.95
N VAL A 94 -8.08 0.13 -9.19
CA VAL A 94 -9.29 0.87 -8.82
C VAL A 94 -9.51 0.60 -7.34
N ALA A 95 -9.49 1.66 -6.51
CA ALA A 95 -9.83 1.48 -5.12
C ALA A 95 -11.31 1.04 -5.06
N PRO A 96 -11.66 0.01 -4.26
CA PRO A 96 -13.06 -0.31 -4.03
C PRO A 96 -13.74 0.95 -3.52
N LYS A 97 -14.95 1.25 -4.02
CA LYS A 97 -15.76 2.34 -3.45
C LYS A 97 -15.97 2.00 -1.98
N TYR A 98 -15.24 2.65 -1.09
CA TYR A 98 -15.51 2.55 0.33
C TYR A 98 -16.94 3.04 0.53
N GLY A 99 -17.83 2.13 0.93
CA GLY A 99 -19.12 2.53 1.47
C GLY A 99 -18.90 3.52 2.61
N PRO A 100 -19.84 4.44 2.87
CA PRO A 100 -19.63 5.48 3.87
C PRO A 100 -19.23 4.82 5.20
N ASN A 101 -18.05 5.17 5.69
CA ASN A 101 -17.68 4.94 7.08
C ASN A 101 -18.71 5.69 7.94
N ARG A 102 -19.71 4.95 8.44
CA ARG A 102 -20.61 5.38 9.50
C ARG A 102 -20.09 4.83 10.81
#